data_AF-A0A4Y8A0U4-F1
#
_entry.id   AF-A0A4Y8A0U4-F1
#
_cell.length_a   1.000
_cell.length_b   1.000
_cell.length_c   1.000
_cell.angle_alpha   90.00
_cell.angle_beta   90.00
_cell.angle_gamma   90.00
#
_symmetry.space_group_name_H-M   'P 1'
#
loop_
_entity.id
_entity.type
_entity.pdbx_description
1 polymer ?
#
loop_
_entity_poly.entity_id
_entity_poly.type
_entity_poly.pdbx_seq_one_letter_code
_entity_poly.pdbx_strand_id
1 'polypeptide(L)'
;MKLSINDFDFLDSFDDLGEHYLDSHYKHKISLFSLKINANDFDYQNLQDNLLEPMVNFSLSRAVKAEYADKPAKLSKKAREKFIEYVRNKGELGELILYSFLESHLNAPKILSKLELKTSTSHYVNGADGVHFLKLQNGDYQIIFGESKTEVGITRGISNAFKSISEFKAGVNNKGAKKSGLPYEKSLISDHLANETFSDDEKQFVKSIIYPSRKDNFYVDDAFGIFIGYEMKIEDSDKTLPNSEFREKIKKKIKAEVEGKFSHILKKITQYDLSGHNFYIYFLPITDLNKNRKLIQKGITL
;
A
#
# COMPACT_ATOMS: atom_id res chain seq x y z
N MET A 1 -12.74 -2.56 -14.89
CA MET A 1 -12.53 -3.23 -13.59
C MET A 1 -13.02 -2.36 -12.46
N LYS A 2 -13.74 -2.95 -11.51
CA LYS A 2 -14.13 -2.30 -10.25
C LYS A 2 -13.02 -2.40 -9.20
N LEU A 3 -13.04 -1.47 -8.24
CA LEU A 3 -12.26 -1.53 -7.01
C LEU A 3 -12.61 -2.81 -6.22
N SER A 4 -11.67 -3.30 -5.43
CA SER A 4 -11.86 -4.45 -4.54
C SER A 4 -12.58 -4.05 -3.25
N ILE A 5 -12.37 -2.83 -2.78
CA ILE A 5 -13.12 -2.19 -1.69
C ILE A 5 -14.27 -1.39 -2.29
N ASN A 6 -15.47 -1.52 -1.72
CA ASN A 6 -16.68 -0.84 -2.21
C ASN A 6 -17.11 0.35 -1.33
N ASP A 7 -16.60 0.41 -0.10
CA ASP A 7 -16.71 1.54 0.82
C ASP A 7 -15.35 2.25 0.95
N PHE A 8 -15.37 3.52 1.33
CA PHE A 8 -14.14 4.30 1.54
C PHE A 8 -13.90 4.56 3.03
N ASP A 9 -14.55 3.77 3.89
CA ASP A 9 -14.55 3.87 5.36
C ASP A 9 -13.13 3.74 5.94
N PHE A 10 -12.21 3.06 5.23
CA PHE A 10 -10.79 3.09 5.55
C PHE A 10 -10.26 4.52 5.78
N LEU A 11 -10.66 5.48 4.93
CA LEU A 11 -10.22 6.88 5.03
C LEU A 11 -10.78 7.60 6.25
N ASP A 12 -11.89 7.15 6.83
CA ASP A 12 -12.45 7.72 8.06
C ASP A 12 -11.57 7.48 9.29
N SER A 13 -10.60 6.57 9.18
CA SER A 13 -9.54 6.37 10.17
C SER A 13 -8.54 7.53 10.22
N PHE A 14 -8.60 8.47 9.26
CA PHE A 14 -7.57 9.48 9.08
C PHE A 14 -8.11 10.92 9.00
N ASP A 15 -7.29 11.86 9.43
CA ASP A 15 -7.36 13.24 8.99
C ASP A 15 -6.41 13.44 7.79
N ASP A 16 -6.93 13.93 6.68
CA ASP A 16 -6.12 14.37 5.54
C ASP A 16 -5.34 15.64 5.91
N LEU A 17 -4.02 15.56 5.80
CA LEU A 17 -3.11 16.66 6.10
C LEU A 17 -2.67 17.43 4.84
N GLY A 18 -3.02 16.95 3.66
CA GLY A 18 -2.76 17.57 2.37
C GLY A 18 -1.86 16.74 1.46
N GLU A 19 -1.79 17.22 0.22
CA GLU A 19 -1.00 16.62 -0.85
C GLU A 19 0.15 17.56 -1.25
N HIS A 20 1.31 16.97 -1.51
CA HIS A 20 2.51 17.70 -1.91
C HIS A 20 3.11 17.07 -3.16
N TYR A 21 3.58 17.92 -4.06
CA TYR A 21 4.35 17.51 -5.22
C TYR A 21 5.82 17.83 -4.99
N LEU A 22 6.70 16.85 -5.22
CA LEU A 22 8.14 17.03 -4.98
C LEU A 22 8.88 17.74 -6.12
N ASP A 23 8.21 17.93 -7.26
CA ASP A 23 8.79 18.48 -8.47
C ASP A 23 7.80 19.40 -9.18
N SER A 24 8.33 20.30 -10.01
CA SER A 24 7.54 21.29 -10.77
C SER A 24 6.67 20.68 -11.88
N HIS A 25 6.87 19.40 -12.19
CA HIS A 25 6.12 18.67 -13.22
C HIS A 25 5.02 17.80 -12.62
N TYR A 26 4.76 17.92 -11.31
CA TYR A 26 3.71 17.20 -10.59
C TYR A 26 3.81 15.67 -10.69
N LYS A 27 5.03 15.14 -10.88
CA LYS A 27 5.25 13.71 -11.13
C LYS A 27 5.24 12.87 -9.86
N HIS A 28 5.82 13.39 -8.79
CA HIS A 28 5.98 12.69 -7.53
C HIS A 28 4.99 13.25 -6.50
N LYS A 29 3.98 12.45 -6.17
CA LYS A 29 2.90 12.83 -5.27
C LYS A 29 3.10 12.21 -3.89
N ILE A 30 3.07 13.05 -2.86
CA ILE A 30 3.02 12.64 -1.46
C ILE A 30 1.67 13.03 -0.91
N SER A 31 1.00 12.09 -0.25
CA SER A 31 -0.21 12.34 0.51
C SER A 31 0.05 12.05 1.99
N LEU A 32 -0.25 13.02 2.85
CA LEU A 32 0.00 12.93 4.28
C LEU A 32 -1.30 12.69 5.03
N PHE A 33 -1.29 11.68 5.90
CA PHE A 33 -2.41 11.34 6.74
C PHE A 33 -1.98 11.29 8.20
N SER A 34 -2.86 11.73 9.10
CA SER A 34 -2.77 11.43 10.53
C SER A 34 -3.87 10.44 10.87
N LEU A 35 -3.62 9.48 11.76
CA LEU A 35 -4.73 8.77 12.40
C LEU A 35 -5.64 9.79 13.09
N LYS A 36 -6.94 9.48 13.15
CA LYS A 36 -7.86 10.19 14.04
C LYS A 36 -7.30 10.16 15.45
N ILE A 37 -7.48 11.27 16.15
CA ILE A 37 -7.01 11.43 17.52
C ILE A 37 -8.21 11.46 18.44
N ASN A 38 -8.19 10.57 19.44
CA ASN A 38 -9.17 10.49 20.51
C ASN A 38 -8.45 10.57 21.86
N ALA A 39 -8.92 11.46 22.74
CA ALA A 39 -8.33 11.67 24.08
C ALA A 39 -6.78 11.76 24.10
N ASN A 40 -6.23 12.58 23.20
CA ASN A 40 -4.77 12.79 23.04
C ASN A 40 -3.95 11.53 22.74
N ASP A 41 -4.58 10.53 22.12
CA ASP A 41 -3.91 9.35 21.57
C ASP A 41 -4.44 9.05 20.16
N PHE A 42 -3.68 8.28 19.39
CA PHE A 42 -4.13 7.81 18.08
C PHE A 42 -5.20 6.74 18.24
N ASP A 43 -6.27 6.87 17.46
CA ASP A 43 -7.42 5.96 17.50
C ASP A 43 -7.14 4.69 16.68
N TYR A 44 -6.39 3.77 17.30
CA TYR A 44 -6.09 2.48 16.70
C TYR A 44 -7.29 1.54 16.64
N GLN A 45 -8.35 1.79 17.43
CA GLN A 45 -9.56 0.98 17.38
C GLN A 45 -10.34 1.30 16.10
N ASN A 46 -10.53 2.59 15.81
CA ASN A 46 -11.14 3.04 14.56
C ASN A 46 -10.39 2.47 13.33
N LEU A 47 -9.05 2.52 13.35
CA LEU A 47 -8.24 1.91 12.28
C LEU A 47 -8.46 0.39 12.17
N GLN A 48 -8.61 -0.34 13.27
CA GLN A 48 -8.88 -1.78 13.24
C GLN A 48 -10.23 -2.08 12.60
N ASP A 49 -11.26 -1.36 13.02
CA ASP A 49 -12.63 -1.56 12.55
C ASP A 49 -12.70 -1.33 11.03
N ASN A 50 -12.08 -0.24 10.54
CA ASN A 50 -12.07 0.09 9.12
C ASN A 50 -11.07 -0.72 8.28
N LEU A 51 -10.24 -1.57 8.90
CA LEU A 51 -9.35 -2.51 8.21
C LEU A 51 -9.98 -3.91 8.04
N LEU A 52 -11.12 -4.19 8.67
CA LEU A 52 -11.78 -5.50 8.58
C LEU A 52 -12.21 -5.81 7.13
N GLU A 53 -12.89 -4.88 6.47
CA GLU A 53 -13.32 -5.06 5.08
C GLU A 53 -12.15 -5.12 4.09
N PRO A 54 -11.14 -4.23 4.15
CA PRO A 54 -9.91 -4.39 3.37
C PRO A 54 -9.22 -5.74 3.61
N MET A 55 -9.13 -6.21 4.85
CA MET A 55 -8.53 -7.51 5.17
C MET A 55 -9.26 -8.64 4.44
N VAL A 56 -10.59 -8.66 4.45
CA VAL A 56 -11.37 -9.64 3.68
C VAL A 56 -11.12 -9.51 2.18
N ASN A 57 -11.16 -8.28 1.66
CA ASN A 57 -11.09 -7.99 0.22
C ASN A 57 -9.72 -8.25 -0.41
N PHE A 58 -8.64 -8.16 0.37
CA PHE A 58 -7.28 -8.42 -0.08
C PHE A 58 -6.75 -9.81 0.28
N SER A 59 -7.40 -10.52 1.22
CA SER A 59 -7.01 -11.90 1.57
C SER A 59 -7.57 -12.98 0.66
N LEU A 60 -8.63 -12.67 -0.08
CA LEU A 60 -9.34 -13.62 -0.90
C LEU A 60 -9.43 -13.14 -2.35
N SER A 61 -9.26 -14.08 -3.28
CA SER A 61 -9.49 -13.83 -4.70
C SER A 61 -10.95 -13.48 -4.96
N ARG A 62 -11.24 -12.82 -6.08
CA ARG A 62 -12.62 -12.48 -6.45
C ARG A 62 -13.45 -13.74 -6.66
N ALA A 63 -12.83 -14.81 -7.16
CA ALA A 63 -13.46 -16.12 -7.32
C ALA A 63 -13.93 -16.70 -5.98
N VAL A 64 -13.07 -16.68 -4.96
CA VAL A 64 -13.44 -17.14 -3.61
C VAL A 64 -14.50 -16.23 -3.01
N LYS A 65 -14.43 -14.91 -3.21
CA LYS A 65 -15.49 -14.00 -2.72
C LYS A 65 -16.84 -14.31 -3.37
N ALA A 66 -16.87 -14.61 -4.67
CA ALA A 66 -18.09 -14.99 -5.38
C ALA A 66 -18.66 -16.33 -4.88
N GLU A 67 -17.82 -17.34 -4.62
CA GLU A 67 -18.23 -18.65 -4.10
C GLU A 67 -18.92 -18.57 -2.72
N TYR A 68 -18.51 -17.62 -1.87
CA TYR A 68 -19.01 -17.44 -0.51
C TYR A 68 -19.89 -16.19 -0.35
N ALA A 69 -20.43 -15.63 -1.44
CA ALA A 69 -21.20 -14.39 -1.43
C ALA A 69 -22.45 -14.46 -0.51
N ASP A 70 -23.04 -15.65 -0.37
CA ASP A 70 -24.18 -15.95 0.50
C ASP A 70 -23.79 -16.40 1.93
N LYS A 71 -22.50 -16.45 2.23
CA LYS A 71 -21.93 -17.02 3.47
C LYS A 71 -20.93 -16.05 4.13
N PRO A 72 -21.35 -14.83 4.51
CA PRO A 72 -20.44 -13.77 4.99
C PRO A 72 -19.61 -14.19 6.20
N ALA A 73 -20.19 -14.92 7.15
CA ALA A 73 -19.46 -15.42 8.31
C ALA A 73 -18.34 -16.42 7.93
N LYS A 74 -18.58 -17.30 6.95
CA LYS A 74 -17.56 -18.25 6.49
C LYS A 74 -16.47 -17.55 5.66
N LEU A 75 -16.86 -16.59 4.82
CA LEU A 75 -15.93 -15.75 4.06
C LEU A 75 -14.99 -15.01 5.02
N SER A 76 -15.55 -14.35 6.02
CA SER A 76 -14.82 -13.57 7.02
C SER A 76 -13.88 -14.45 7.85
N LYS A 77 -14.32 -15.65 8.27
CA LYS A 77 -13.46 -16.63 8.94
C LYS A 77 -12.28 -17.07 8.04
N LYS A 78 -12.55 -17.43 6.79
CA LYS A 78 -11.53 -17.87 5.82
C LYS A 78 -10.51 -16.76 5.53
N ALA A 79 -10.96 -15.51 5.43
CA ALA A 79 -10.08 -14.36 5.27
C ALA A 79 -9.16 -14.17 6.49
N ARG A 80 -9.70 -14.21 7.71
CA ARG A 80 -8.90 -14.12 8.95
C ARG A 80 -7.86 -15.23 9.03
N GLU A 81 -8.25 -16.47 8.78
CA GLU A 81 -7.34 -17.63 8.80
C GLU A 81 -6.17 -17.42 7.83
N LYS A 82 -6.46 -17.00 6.59
CA LYS A 82 -5.42 -16.66 5.61
C LYS A 82 -4.55 -15.49 6.04
N PHE A 83 -5.15 -14.44 6.59
CA PHE A 83 -4.41 -13.27 7.02
C PHE A 83 -3.51 -13.58 8.23
N ILE A 84 -3.93 -14.43 9.16
CA ILE A 84 -3.10 -14.91 10.28
C ILE A 84 -1.88 -15.69 9.77
N GLU A 85 -2.07 -16.58 8.79
CA GLU A 85 -0.96 -17.31 8.16
C GLU A 85 0.03 -16.37 7.48
N TYR A 86 -0.50 -15.36 6.81
CA TYR A 86 0.27 -14.31 6.17
C TYR A 86 1.08 -13.53 7.23
N VAL A 87 0.43 -12.85 8.18
CA VAL A 87 1.00 -11.91 9.20
C VAL A 87 2.04 -12.50 10.17
N ARG A 88 2.42 -13.77 10.01
CA ARG A 88 3.58 -14.34 10.72
C ARG A 88 4.87 -13.53 10.49
N ASN A 89 4.95 -12.68 9.45
CA ASN A 89 6.07 -11.77 9.21
C ASN A 89 5.77 -10.30 9.61
N LYS A 90 6.83 -9.52 9.81
CA LYS A 90 6.76 -8.18 10.44
C LYS A 90 6.23 -7.04 9.54
N GLY A 91 6.08 -7.24 8.22
CA GLY A 91 5.79 -6.18 7.24
C GLY A 91 4.36 -6.15 6.67
N GLU A 92 3.60 -7.21 6.91
CA GLU A 92 2.38 -7.56 6.16
C GLU A 92 1.16 -6.69 6.49
N LEU A 93 1.13 -6.07 7.68
CA LEU A 93 0.12 -5.06 8.00
C LEU A 93 0.28 -3.81 7.12
N GLY A 94 1.52 -3.36 6.90
CA GLY A 94 1.76 -2.17 6.08
C GLY A 94 1.40 -2.40 4.62
N GLU A 95 1.54 -3.64 4.12
CA GLU A 95 1.06 -4.05 2.80
C GLU A 95 -0.47 -3.87 2.69
N LEU A 96 -1.24 -4.37 3.67
CA LEU A 96 -2.69 -4.19 3.72
C LEU A 96 -3.11 -2.70 3.72
N ILE A 97 -2.44 -1.89 4.55
CA ILE A 97 -2.70 -0.45 4.64
C ILE A 97 -2.36 0.25 3.31
N LEU A 98 -1.26 -0.13 2.65
CA LEU A 98 -0.90 0.41 1.34
C LEU A 98 -1.97 0.10 0.29
N TYR A 99 -2.45 -1.13 0.20
CA TYR A 99 -3.51 -1.48 -0.77
C TYR A 99 -4.78 -0.69 -0.51
N SER A 100 -5.10 -0.50 0.78
CA SER A 100 -6.26 0.29 1.21
C SER A 100 -6.14 1.74 0.74
N PHE A 101 -4.97 2.39 0.91
CA PHE A 101 -4.74 3.74 0.36
C PHE A 101 -4.79 3.76 -1.18
N LEU A 102 -4.20 2.79 -1.86
CA LEU A 102 -4.20 2.77 -3.32
C LEU A 102 -5.61 2.67 -3.89
N GLU A 103 -6.49 1.87 -3.29
CA GLU A 103 -7.88 1.75 -3.77
C GLU A 103 -8.78 2.89 -3.29
N SER A 104 -8.74 3.25 -2.00
CA SER A 104 -9.69 4.22 -1.44
C SER A 104 -9.31 5.68 -1.71
N HIS A 105 -8.02 6.01 -1.68
CA HIS A 105 -7.54 7.38 -1.89
C HIS A 105 -7.13 7.61 -3.35
N LEU A 106 -6.30 6.74 -3.91
CA LEU A 106 -5.81 6.90 -5.28
C LEU A 106 -6.80 6.40 -6.34
N ASN A 107 -7.87 5.69 -5.95
CA ASN A 107 -8.80 5.06 -6.88
C ASN A 107 -8.11 4.14 -7.91
N ALA A 108 -7.04 3.46 -7.49
CA ALA A 108 -6.24 2.58 -8.32
C ALA A 108 -6.66 1.11 -8.08
N PRO A 109 -7.44 0.48 -8.98
CA PRO A 109 -7.94 -0.88 -8.73
C PRO A 109 -6.82 -1.90 -8.68
N LYS A 110 -6.93 -2.85 -7.74
CA LYS A 110 -6.02 -3.99 -7.64
C LYS A 110 -6.13 -4.87 -8.88
N ILE A 111 -4.98 -5.20 -9.45
CA ILE A 111 -4.78 -6.32 -10.37
C ILE A 111 -4.50 -7.59 -9.57
N LEU A 112 -3.52 -7.52 -8.66
CA LEU A 112 -3.05 -8.66 -7.87
C LEU A 112 -2.52 -8.19 -6.51
N SER A 113 -2.71 -8.99 -5.46
CA SER A 113 -2.11 -8.76 -4.14
C SER A 113 -1.34 -9.99 -3.68
N LYS A 114 -0.08 -9.85 -3.22
CA LYS A 114 0.72 -10.97 -2.68
C LYS A 114 0.02 -11.74 -1.56
N LEU A 115 -0.81 -11.05 -0.80
CA LEU A 115 -1.59 -11.59 0.30
C LEU A 115 -2.46 -12.77 -0.16
N GLU A 116 -2.99 -12.67 -1.38
CA GLU A 116 -3.74 -13.75 -2.02
C GLU A 116 -2.83 -14.92 -2.44
N LEU A 117 -1.65 -14.59 -2.99
CA LEU A 117 -0.73 -15.51 -3.66
C LEU A 117 0.05 -16.45 -2.73
N LYS A 118 0.54 -15.94 -1.59
CA LYS A 118 1.38 -16.72 -0.66
C LYS A 118 0.66 -17.93 -0.05
N THR A 119 -0.66 -18.05 -0.24
CA THR A 119 -1.50 -19.13 0.31
C THR A 119 -1.83 -20.23 -0.71
N SER A 120 -1.52 -20.04 -2.00
CA SER A 120 -1.54 -21.11 -3.00
C SER A 120 -0.17 -21.79 -3.06
N THR A 121 -0.16 -23.13 -3.01
CA THR A 121 1.00 -24.01 -2.74
C THR A 121 2.34 -23.68 -3.46
N SER A 122 3.42 -23.84 -2.69
CA SER A 122 4.85 -24.08 -3.03
C SER A 122 5.75 -23.02 -3.67
N HIS A 123 5.28 -21.82 -4.02
CA HIS A 123 6.19 -20.79 -4.56
C HIS A 123 6.35 -19.62 -3.61
N TYR A 124 7.58 -19.43 -3.11
CA TYR A 124 7.97 -18.20 -2.41
C TYR A 124 7.85 -17.04 -3.40
N VAL A 125 6.74 -16.32 -3.37
CA VAL A 125 6.51 -15.15 -4.23
C VAL A 125 7.32 -13.98 -3.70
N ASN A 126 8.57 -13.91 -4.17
CA ASN A 126 9.35 -12.68 -4.12
C ASN A 126 8.81 -11.78 -5.25
N GLY A 127 8.62 -10.47 -5.04
CA GLY A 127 7.97 -9.58 -6.02
C GLY A 127 7.59 -8.22 -5.44
N ALA A 128 6.73 -7.45 -6.13
CA ALA A 128 6.08 -6.24 -5.58
C ALA A 128 4.97 -6.63 -4.59
N ASP A 129 4.72 -5.85 -3.54
CA ASP A 129 3.74 -6.23 -2.49
C ASP A 129 2.33 -6.41 -3.09
N GLY A 130 1.91 -5.45 -3.90
CA GLY A 130 0.70 -5.58 -4.72
C GLY A 130 0.90 -4.86 -6.05
N VAL A 131 0.02 -5.18 -6.99
CA VAL A 131 -0.01 -4.58 -8.31
C VAL A 131 -1.39 -3.99 -8.53
N HIS A 132 -1.43 -2.69 -8.76
CA HIS A 132 -2.64 -1.92 -9.07
C HIS A 132 -2.45 -1.26 -10.43
N PHE A 133 -3.54 -0.76 -11.02
CA PHE A 133 -3.42 0.18 -12.13
C PHE A 133 -4.13 1.49 -11.79
N LEU A 134 -3.66 2.57 -12.39
CA LEU A 134 -4.29 3.89 -12.29
C LEU A 134 -4.57 4.41 -13.70
N LYS A 135 -5.79 4.88 -13.92
CA LYS A 135 -6.15 5.60 -15.15
C LYS A 135 -5.83 7.08 -14.96
N LEU A 136 -5.01 7.63 -15.84
CA LEU A 136 -4.64 9.03 -15.86
C LEU A 136 -5.70 9.87 -16.58
N GLN A 137 -5.70 11.18 -16.30
CA GLN A 137 -6.66 12.13 -16.89
C GLN A 137 -6.53 12.23 -18.42
N ASN A 138 -5.31 12.03 -18.96
CA ASN A 138 -5.04 12.06 -20.38
C ASN A 138 -5.47 10.77 -21.11
N GLY A 139 -5.98 9.77 -20.40
CA GLY A 139 -6.42 8.49 -20.96
C GLY A 139 -5.37 7.38 -20.92
N ASP A 140 -4.12 7.69 -20.55
CA ASP A 140 -3.06 6.72 -20.34
C ASP A 140 -3.21 6.01 -18.98
N TYR A 141 -2.36 5.02 -18.75
CA TYR A 141 -2.39 4.22 -17.53
C TYR A 141 -1.03 4.13 -16.86
N GLN A 142 -1.05 3.83 -15.57
CA GLN A 142 0.13 3.43 -14.82
C GLN A 142 -0.09 2.08 -14.16
N ILE A 143 0.93 1.23 -14.17
CA ILE A 143 0.98 0.05 -13.30
C ILE A 143 1.71 0.47 -12.03
N ILE A 144 1.04 0.34 -10.88
CA ILE A 144 1.57 0.73 -9.59
C ILE A 144 2.04 -0.52 -8.86
N PHE A 145 3.36 -0.59 -8.62
CA PHE A 145 3.98 -1.62 -7.80
C PHE A 145 4.09 -1.12 -6.34
N GLY A 146 3.53 -1.88 -5.42
CA GLY A 146 3.51 -1.55 -3.99
C GLY A 146 4.82 -1.90 -3.27
N GLU A 147 5.26 -1.02 -2.37
CA GLU A 147 6.37 -1.22 -1.44
C GLU A 147 6.02 -0.65 -0.06
N SER A 148 5.98 -1.50 0.96
CA SER A 148 5.67 -1.10 2.34
C SER A 148 6.87 -1.22 3.27
N LYS A 149 7.14 -0.19 4.08
CA LYS A 149 8.12 -0.21 5.17
C LYS A 149 7.51 0.30 6.46
N THR A 150 7.67 -0.51 7.52
CA THR A 150 7.30 -0.13 8.90
C THR A 150 8.56 -0.10 9.75
N GLU A 151 9.10 1.09 9.99
CA GLU A 151 10.45 1.30 10.55
C GLU A 151 10.43 2.41 11.60
N VAL A 152 11.29 2.33 12.62
CA VAL A 152 11.32 3.33 13.71
C VAL A 152 11.55 4.77 13.19
N GLY A 153 12.28 4.96 12.09
CA GLY A 153 12.59 6.30 11.57
C GLY A 153 12.19 6.49 10.11
N ILE A 154 11.61 7.65 9.80
CA ILE A 154 11.18 8.05 8.45
C ILE A 154 12.32 7.91 7.43
N THR A 155 13.50 8.48 7.73
CA THR A 155 14.67 8.44 6.82
C THR A 155 15.10 7.01 6.48
N ARG A 156 15.04 6.10 7.46
CA ARG A 156 15.36 4.68 7.27
C ARG A 156 14.28 3.99 6.42
N GLY A 157 13.00 4.24 6.73
CA GLY A 157 11.87 3.75 5.93
C GLY A 157 12.00 4.13 4.45
N ILE A 158 12.17 5.42 4.17
CA ILE A 158 12.38 5.94 2.81
C ILE A 158 13.58 5.25 2.15
N SER A 159 14.73 5.22 2.83
CA SER A 159 15.95 4.63 2.25
C SER A 159 15.78 3.16 1.89
N ASN A 160 15.11 2.39 2.76
CA ASN A 160 14.88 0.96 2.57
C ASN A 160 13.83 0.69 1.47
N ALA A 161 12.80 1.54 1.35
CA ALA A 161 11.78 1.44 0.29
C ALA A 161 12.40 1.66 -1.09
N PHE A 162 13.06 2.81 -1.30
CA PHE A 162 13.70 3.12 -2.59
C PHE A 162 14.78 2.11 -2.99
N LYS A 163 15.52 1.59 -2.00
CA LYS A 163 16.47 0.50 -2.23
C LYS A 163 15.77 -0.78 -2.70
N SER A 164 14.66 -1.16 -2.06
CA SER A 164 13.90 -2.37 -2.44
C SER A 164 13.31 -2.25 -3.84
N ILE A 165 12.83 -1.06 -4.20
CA ILE A 165 12.34 -0.71 -5.55
C ILE A 165 13.47 -0.81 -6.58
N SER A 166 14.65 -0.27 -6.29
CA SER A 166 15.81 -0.35 -7.19
C SER A 166 16.21 -1.81 -7.45
N GLU A 167 16.27 -2.63 -6.40
CA GLU A 167 16.54 -4.07 -6.53
C GLU A 167 15.46 -4.83 -7.32
N PHE A 168 14.19 -4.45 -7.14
CA PHE A 168 13.06 -5.03 -7.88
C PHE A 168 13.17 -4.69 -9.38
N LYS A 169 13.43 -3.43 -9.73
CA LYS A 169 13.63 -3.00 -11.12
C LYS A 169 14.82 -3.69 -11.76
N ALA A 170 15.92 -3.86 -11.03
CA ALA A 170 17.13 -4.51 -11.53
C ALA A 170 17.00 -6.05 -11.60
N GLY A 171 16.01 -6.66 -10.94
CA GLY A 171 15.90 -8.12 -10.83
C GLY A 171 17.07 -8.77 -10.07
N VAL A 172 17.80 -8.00 -9.27
CA VAL A 172 18.95 -8.44 -8.48
C VAL A 172 19.01 -7.70 -7.16
N ASN A 173 19.46 -8.37 -6.09
CA ASN A 173 19.73 -7.72 -4.81
C ASN A 173 21.16 -7.16 -4.73
N ASN A 174 21.51 -6.41 -3.68
CA ASN A 174 22.88 -5.85 -3.54
C ASN A 174 24.01 -6.88 -3.39
N LYS A 175 23.68 -8.17 -3.29
CA LYS A 175 24.66 -9.27 -3.28
C LYS A 175 24.81 -9.92 -4.66
N GLY A 176 24.17 -9.37 -5.69
CA GLY A 176 24.17 -9.90 -7.06
C GLY A 176 23.29 -11.14 -7.26
N ALA A 177 22.51 -11.55 -6.25
CA ALA A 177 21.62 -12.69 -6.39
C ALA A 177 20.33 -12.28 -7.12
N LYS A 178 19.85 -13.14 -8.02
CA LYS A 178 18.58 -12.93 -8.73
C LYS A 178 17.45 -12.68 -7.72
N LYS A 179 16.70 -11.61 -7.97
CA LYS A 179 15.48 -11.24 -7.26
C LYS A 179 14.36 -11.23 -8.29
N SER A 180 13.14 -11.51 -7.86
CA SER A 180 11.98 -11.27 -8.70
C SER A 180 11.91 -9.80 -9.08
N GLY A 181 11.83 -9.53 -10.37
CA GLY A 181 11.68 -8.19 -10.93
C GLY A 181 10.48 -8.09 -11.86
N LEU A 182 10.38 -6.98 -12.58
CA LEU A 182 9.23 -6.67 -13.45
C LEU A 182 8.80 -7.82 -14.37
N PRO A 183 9.69 -8.54 -15.09
CA PRO A 183 9.27 -9.64 -15.97
C PRO A 183 8.60 -10.80 -15.22
N TYR A 184 9.11 -11.14 -14.03
CA TYR A 184 8.54 -12.18 -13.20
C TYR A 184 7.16 -11.75 -12.67
N GLU A 185 7.03 -10.51 -12.23
CA GLU A 185 5.76 -9.96 -11.75
C GLU A 185 4.68 -9.98 -12.85
N LYS A 186 5.04 -9.57 -14.07
CA LYS A 186 4.12 -9.59 -15.21
C LYS A 186 3.70 -11.02 -15.59
N SER A 187 4.63 -11.99 -15.53
CA SER A 187 4.30 -13.41 -15.72
C SER A 187 3.32 -13.91 -14.67
N LEU A 188 3.57 -13.59 -13.40
CA LEU A 188 2.74 -14.01 -12.28
C LEU A 188 1.29 -13.48 -12.41
N ILE A 189 1.15 -12.20 -12.79
CA ILE A 189 -0.17 -11.62 -13.08
C ILE A 189 -0.87 -12.41 -14.20
N SER A 190 -0.16 -12.73 -15.26
CA SER A 190 -0.72 -13.46 -16.41
C SER A 190 -1.24 -14.83 -16.04
N ASP A 191 -0.49 -15.55 -15.20
CA ASP A 191 -0.86 -16.88 -14.72
C ASP A 191 -2.08 -16.82 -13.80
N HIS A 192 -2.17 -15.77 -12.96
CA HIS A 192 -3.27 -15.59 -12.01
C HIS A 192 -4.55 -15.01 -12.62
N LEU A 193 -4.46 -14.27 -13.74
CA LEU A 193 -5.64 -13.77 -14.45
C LEU A 193 -6.62 -14.87 -14.86
N ALA A 194 -6.14 -16.11 -15.07
CA ALA A 194 -6.98 -17.25 -15.37
C ALA A 194 -7.80 -17.75 -14.16
N ASN A 195 -7.27 -17.55 -12.94
CA ASN A 195 -7.85 -18.04 -11.68
C ASN A 195 -8.83 -17.05 -11.05
N GLU A 196 -8.92 -15.84 -11.59
CA GLU A 196 -9.81 -14.79 -11.12
C GLU A 196 -11.14 -14.78 -11.91
N THR A 197 -12.22 -14.37 -11.24
CA THR A 197 -13.55 -14.18 -11.85
C THR A 197 -13.63 -12.84 -12.61
N PHE A 198 -12.71 -12.65 -13.54
CA PHE A 198 -12.80 -11.56 -14.52
C PHE A 198 -13.68 -11.99 -15.69
N SER A 199 -14.46 -11.05 -16.21
CA SER A 199 -15.03 -11.18 -17.56
C SER A 199 -13.91 -11.26 -18.61
N ASP A 200 -14.19 -11.83 -19.78
CA ASP A 200 -13.18 -11.91 -20.85
C ASP A 200 -12.67 -10.51 -21.27
N ASP A 201 -13.55 -9.51 -21.27
CA ASP A 201 -13.21 -8.11 -21.53
C ASP A 201 -12.24 -7.55 -20.47
N GLU A 202 -12.47 -7.85 -19.19
CA GLU A 202 -11.57 -7.43 -18.11
C GLU A 202 -10.22 -8.14 -18.19
N LYS A 203 -10.20 -9.44 -18.52
CA LYS A 203 -8.94 -10.18 -18.72
C LYS A 203 -8.15 -9.59 -19.88
N GLN A 204 -8.81 -9.28 -20.99
CA GLN A 204 -8.18 -8.66 -22.15
C GLN A 204 -7.67 -7.25 -21.82
N PHE A 205 -8.46 -6.46 -21.10
CA PHE A 205 -8.05 -5.14 -20.63
C PHE A 205 -6.81 -5.21 -19.75
N VAL A 206 -6.79 -6.05 -18.70
CA VAL A 206 -5.60 -6.17 -17.84
C VAL A 206 -4.40 -6.65 -18.65
N LYS A 207 -4.56 -7.60 -19.58
CA LYS A 207 -3.48 -8.03 -20.46
C LYS A 207 -2.91 -6.87 -21.30
N SER A 208 -3.77 -5.99 -21.83
CA SER A 208 -3.34 -4.79 -22.58
C SER A 208 -2.59 -3.78 -21.72
N ILE A 209 -2.90 -3.70 -20.42
CA ILE A 209 -2.15 -2.86 -19.47
C ILE A 209 -0.77 -3.49 -19.19
N ILE A 210 -0.71 -4.80 -18.92
CA ILE A 210 0.54 -5.48 -18.56
C ILE A 210 1.51 -5.60 -19.75
N TYR A 211 0.97 -5.92 -20.94
CA TYR A 211 1.70 -6.06 -22.21
C TYR A 211 1.08 -5.16 -23.28
N PRO A 212 1.34 -3.85 -23.24
CA PRO A 212 0.87 -2.92 -24.25
C PRO A 212 1.38 -3.33 -25.64
N SER A 213 0.52 -3.19 -26.64
CA SER A 213 0.79 -3.55 -28.02
C SER A 213 0.55 -2.36 -28.95
N ARG A 214 1.00 -2.46 -30.21
CA ARG A 214 0.78 -1.41 -31.23
C ARG A 214 -0.70 -1.15 -31.55
N LYS A 215 -1.61 -2.02 -31.11
CA LYS A 215 -3.05 -1.89 -31.35
C LYS A 215 -3.73 -1.03 -30.28
N ASP A 216 -3.05 -0.79 -29.17
CA ASP A 216 -3.59 -0.03 -28.06
C ASP A 216 -3.43 1.47 -28.32
N ASN A 217 -4.47 2.24 -28.03
CA ASN A 217 -4.51 3.69 -28.26
C ASN A 217 -4.12 4.48 -26.99
N PHE A 218 -3.37 3.87 -26.09
CA PHE A 218 -2.93 4.44 -24.81
C PHE A 218 -1.51 3.99 -24.48
N TYR A 219 -0.84 4.75 -23.62
CA TYR A 219 0.45 4.40 -23.06
C TYR A 219 0.31 3.83 -21.64
N VAL A 220 1.29 3.02 -21.24
CA VAL A 220 1.37 2.47 -19.89
C VAL A 220 2.77 2.64 -19.35
N ASP A 221 2.88 3.35 -18.23
CA ASP A 221 4.13 3.54 -17.50
C ASP A 221 4.15 2.76 -16.18
N ASP A 222 5.35 2.37 -15.74
CA ASP A 222 5.55 1.77 -14.41
C ASP A 222 5.69 2.88 -13.35
N ALA A 223 4.91 2.77 -12.28
CA ALA A 223 4.90 3.67 -11.12
C ALA A 223 4.99 2.88 -9.80
N PHE A 224 5.22 3.57 -8.69
CA PHE A 224 5.38 2.93 -7.38
C PHE A 224 4.49 3.56 -6.31
N GLY A 225 3.79 2.71 -5.56
CA GLY A 225 3.07 3.09 -4.34
C GLY A 225 3.92 2.75 -3.14
N ILE A 226 4.23 3.72 -2.28
CA ILE A 226 5.09 3.53 -1.12
C ILE A 226 4.31 3.84 0.15
N PHE A 227 4.32 2.92 1.11
CA PHE A 227 3.81 3.18 2.45
C PHE A 227 4.96 3.19 3.47
N ILE A 228 5.05 4.27 4.25
CA ILE A 228 6.02 4.42 5.34
C ILE A 228 5.26 4.58 6.66
N GLY A 229 5.12 3.47 7.39
CA GLY A 229 4.72 3.49 8.80
C GLY A 229 5.94 3.78 9.67
N TYR A 230 5.88 4.81 10.52
CA TYR A 230 7.03 5.21 11.31
C TYR A 230 6.70 5.51 12.76
N GLU A 231 7.71 5.37 13.64
CA GLU A 231 7.51 5.66 15.05
C GLU A 231 7.49 7.16 15.32
N MET A 232 6.36 7.65 15.82
CA MET A 232 6.22 9.02 16.32
C MET A 232 6.24 9.00 17.85
N LYS A 233 7.12 9.80 18.45
CA LYS A 233 7.11 10.02 19.89
C LYS A 233 6.14 11.14 20.23
N ILE A 234 5.29 10.92 21.22
CA ILE A 234 4.43 11.93 21.82
C ILE A 234 4.91 12.10 23.25
N GLU A 235 5.36 13.32 23.59
CA GLU A 235 5.87 13.62 24.93
C GLU A 235 4.73 13.53 25.95
N ASP A 236 5.02 13.07 27.17
CA ASP A 236 3.98 12.95 28.20
C ASP A 236 3.39 14.32 28.59
N SER A 237 4.18 15.39 28.47
CA SER A 237 3.70 16.77 28.62
C SER A 237 2.67 17.17 27.56
N ASP A 238 2.70 16.55 26.38
CA ASP A 238 1.76 16.87 25.31
C ASP A 238 0.41 16.21 25.58
N LYS A 239 0.39 15.05 26.23
CA LYS A 239 -0.84 14.31 26.55
C LYS A 239 -1.76 15.07 27.52
N THR A 240 -1.24 16.04 28.26
CA THR A 240 -2.02 16.87 29.20
C THR A 240 -2.57 18.14 28.55
N LEU A 241 -2.26 18.42 27.28
CA LEU A 241 -2.79 19.56 26.55
C LEU A 241 -4.30 19.46 26.35
N PRO A 242 -5.01 20.59 26.20
CA PRO A 242 -6.38 20.58 25.69
C PRO A 242 -6.47 19.83 24.37
N ASN A 243 -7.53 19.03 24.20
CA ASN A 243 -7.62 18.10 23.06
C ASN A 243 -7.57 18.78 21.68
N SER A 244 -7.96 20.04 21.55
CA SER A 244 -7.84 20.82 20.31
C SER A 244 -6.37 21.19 20.04
N GLU A 245 -5.66 21.68 21.04
CA GLU A 245 -4.25 22.07 20.94
C GLU A 245 -3.36 20.87 20.65
N PHE A 246 -3.63 19.73 21.28
CA PHE A 246 -2.92 18.49 21.01
C PHE A 246 -3.06 18.08 19.54
N ARG A 247 -4.28 18.08 19.00
CA ARG A 247 -4.54 17.72 17.59
C ARG A 247 -3.76 18.63 16.65
N GLU A 248 -3.81 19.94 16.86
CA GLU A 248 -3.06 20.89 16.04
C GLU A 248 -1.55 20.69 16.15
N LYS A 249 -1.04 20.44 17.36
CA LYS A 249 0.39 20.17 17.60
C LYS A 249 0.86 18.92 16.89
N ILE A 250 0.12 17.81 16.99
CA ILE A 250 0.46 16.54 16.33
C ILE A 250 0.41 16.70 14.81
N LYS A 251 -0.65 17.31 14.26
CA LYS A 251 -0.76 17.55 12.81
C LYS A 251 0.42 18.38 12.28
N LYS A 252 0.81 19.45 12.97
CA LYS A 252 1.98 20.26 12.62
C LYS A 252 3.28 19.47 12.71
N LYS A 253 3.44 18.64 13.74
CA LYS A 253 4.61 17.78 13.91
C LYS A 253 4.75 16.78 12.75
N ILE A 254 3.68 16.10 12.37
CA ILE A 254 3.66 15.15 11.24
C ILE A 254 4.11 15.84 9.96
N LYS A 255 3.51 17.00 9.63
CA LYS A 255 3.87 17.79 8.45
C LYS A 255 5.35 18.15 8.44
N ALA A 256 5.85 18.74 9.53
CA ALA A 256 7.25 19.16 9.64
C ALA A 256 8.24 17.98 9.50
N GLU A 257 7.92 16.83 10.11
CA GLU A 257 8.78 15.64 10.04
C GLU A 257 8.89 15.08 8.62
N VAL A 258 7.77 15.05 7.87
CA VAL A 258 7.70 14.51 6.50
C VAL A 258 8.26 15.51 5.48
N GLU A 259 7.87 16.78 5.55
CA GLU A 259 8.40 17.86 4.69
C GLU A 259 9.92 17.97 4.80
N GLY A 260 10.45 17.81 6.02
CA GLY A 260 11.90 17.75 6.27
C GLY A 260 12.64 16.59 5.59
N LYS A 261 11.92 15.66 4.92
CA LYS A 261 12.51 14.53 4.16
C LYS A 261 12.37 14.66 2.65
N PHE A 262 11.72 15.70 2.12
CA PHE A 262 11.53 15.84 0.67
C PHE A 262 12.83 15.82 -0.12
N SER A 263 13.85 16.54 0.35
CA SER A 263 15.19 16.53 -0.27
C SER A 263 15.85 15.15 -0.24
N HIS A 264 15.62 14.37 0.82
CA HIS A 264 16.13 12.99 0.93
C HIS A 264 15.41 12.05 -0.04
N ILE A 265 14.10 12.21 -0.24
CA ILE A 265 13.32 11.44 -1.22
C ILE A 265 13.85 11.71 -2.63
N LEU A 266 13.97 12.99 -3.01
CA LEU A 266 14.51 13.39 -4.32
C LEU A 266 15.93 12.84 -4.53
N LYS A 267 16.80 12.94 -3.51
CA LYS A 267 18.14 12.36 -3.55
C LYS A 267 18.10 10.85 -3.79
N LYS A 268 17.15 10.12 -3.19
CA LYS A 268 17.00 8.67 -3.41
C LYS A 268 16.49 8.34 -4.81
N ILE A 269 15.57 9.13 -5.36
CA ILE A 269 15.10 8.99 -6.74
C ILE A 269 16.28 9.12 -7.71
N THR A 270 17.09 10.17 -7.56
CA THR A 270 18.28 10.37 -8.40
C THR A 270 19.35 9.31 -8.17
N GLN A 271 19.63 8.95 -6.90
CA GLN A 271 20.64 7.97 -6.54
C GLN A 271 20.39 6.60 -7.20
N TYR A 272 19.13 6.19 -7.35
CA TYR A 272 18.75 4.89 -7.89
C TYR A 272 18.28 4.93 -9.35
N ASP A 273 18.46 6.05 -10.04
CA ASP A 273 18.02 6.26 -11.43
C ASP A 273 16.53 5.93 -11.64
N LEU A 274 15.70 6.53 -10.78
CA LEU A 274 14.25 6.32 -10.75
C LEU A 274 13.45 7.55 -11.21
N SER A 275 14.11 8.58 -11.74
CA SER A 275 13.48 9.82 -12.20
C SER A 275 12.42 9.59 -13.29
N GLY A 276 12.50 8.46 -14.00
CA GLY A 276 11.52 8.02 -14.99
C GLY A 276 10.16 7.62 -14.41
N HIS A 277 10.04 7.36 -13.12
CA HIS A 277 8.83 6.79 -12.50
C HIS A 277 8.02 7.78 -11.68
N ASN A 278 6.71 7.56 -11.59
CA ASN A 278 5.84 8.26 -10.66
C ASN A 278 5.86 7.56 -9.29
N PHE A 279 5.76 8.35 -8.23
CA PHE A 279 5.74 7.85 -6.85
C PHE A 279 4.49 8.38 -6.15
N TYR A 280 3.75 7.49 -5.52
CA TYR A 280 2.60 7.78 -4.66
C TYR A 280 2.97 7.36 -3.23
N ILE A 281 3.35 8.32 -2.40
CA ILE A 281 3.95 8.03 -1.08
C ILE A 281 2.98 8.42 0.03
N TYR A 282 2.72 7.46 0.93
CA TYR A 282 1.88 7.58 2.11
C TYR A 282 2.74 7.48 3.36
N PHE A 283 2.61 8.45 4.27
CA PHE A 283 3.26 8.43 5.58
C PHE A 283 2.21 8.24 6.67
N LEU A 284 2.48 7.34 7.61
CA LEU A 284 1.60 7.10 8.75
C LEU A 284 2.40 7.06 10.06
N PRO A 285 2.21 8.04 10.96
CA PRO A 285 2.80 8.00 12.30
C PRO A 285 2.11 6.94 13.16
N ILE A 286 2.90 6.21 13.95
CA ILE A 286 2.45 5.20 14.90
C ILE A 286 3.25 5.41 16.19
N THR A 287 2.57 5.60 17.33
CA THR A 287 3.20 5.57 18.66
C THR A 287 3.57 4.13 19.03
N ASP A 288 4.63 3.93 19.81
CA ASP A 288 5.09 2.59 20.26
C ASP A 288 5.02 1.52 19.16
N LEU A 289 5.74 1.73 18.05
CA LEU A 289 5.51 1.06 16.77
C LEU A 289 5.36 -0.47 16.89
N ASN A 290 6.24 -1.10 17.67
CA ASN A 290 6.23 -2.55 17.85
C ASN A 290 5.00 -3.07 18.62
N LYS A 291 4.51 -2.29 19.58
CA LYS A 291 3.33 -2.60 20.39
C LYS A 291 2.06 -2.37 19.56
N ASN A 292 1.91 -1.19 18.98
CA ASN A 292 0.68 -0.82 18.30
C ASN A 292 0.51 -1.54 16.95
N ARG A 293 1.59 -1.92 16.26
CA ARG A 293 1.49 -2.85 15.13
C ARG A 293 0.84 -4.18 15.54
N LYS A 294 1.27 -4.78 16.66
CA LYS A 294 0.70 -6.04 17.16
C LYS A 294 -0.75 -5.86 17.62
N LEU A 295 -1.06 -4.70 18.21
CA LEU A 295 -2.42 -4.35 18.60
C LEU A 295 -3.36 -4.33 17.39
N ILE A 296 -2.99 -3.59 16.34
CA ILE A 296 -3.78 -3.50 15.11
C ILE A 296 -3.95 -4.89 14.47
N GLN A 297 -2.86 -5.65 14.35
CA GLN A 297 -2.89 -7.01 13.80
C GLN A 297 -3.84 -7.93 14.58
N LYS A 298 -3.82 -7.86 15.91
CA LYS A 298 -4.71 -8.64 16.76
C LYS A 298 -6.17 -8.24 16.55
N GLY A 299 -6.46 -6.94 16.49
CA GLY A 299 -7.83 -6.44 16.27
C GLY A 299 -8.50 -6.96 15.00
N ILE A 300 -7.74 -7.06 13.91
CA ILE A 300 -8.26 -7.51 12.62
C ILE A 300 -8.18 -9.02 12.38
N THR A 301 -7.62 -9.78 13.33
CA THR A 301 -7.48 -11.25 13.23
C THR A 301 -8.33 -12.02 14.24
N LEU A 302 -8.89 -11.34 15.25
CA LEU A 302 -9.86 -11.90 16.19
C LEU A 302 -11.26 -12.01 15.56
#